data_AF-A0A0L1JUR1-F1
#
_entry.id   AF-A0A0L1JUR1-F1
#
_cell.length_a   1.000
_cell.length_b   1.000
_cell.length_c   1.000
_cell.angle_alpha   90.00
_cell.angle_beta   90.00
_cell.angle_gamma   90.00
#
_symmetry.space_group_name_H-M   'P 1'
#
loop_
_entity.id
_entity.type
_entity.pdbx_description
1 polymer ?
#
loop_
_entity_poly.entity_id
_entity_poly.type
_entity_poly.pdbx_seq_one_letter_code
_entity_poly.pdbx_strand_id
1 'polypeptide(L)'
;MMTTWWAWAAAALVLGVIEMLAPGFVFLGFAIGAGVVALLLLVGGPFAVWMTGNLALLFVVFAALSLLAWIALRAVFGRPGQAPKRFEHDINE
;
A
#
# COMPACT_ATOMS: atom_id res chain seq x y z
N MET A 1 -16.18 15.12 -1.79
CA MET A 1 -16.21 13.65 -1.63
C MET A 1 -14.84 13.09 -1.28
N MET A 2 -13.76 13.39 -2.00
CA MET A 2 -12.42 12.81 -1.72
C MET A 2 -11.76 13.25 -0.40
N THR A 3 -12.33 14.22 0.32
CA THR A 3 -11.83 14.69 1.62
C THR A 3 -12.52 14.05 2.81
N THR A 4 -13.55 13.21 2.61
CA THR A 4 -14.27 12.55 3.71
C THR A 4 -13.60 11.23 4.09
N TRP A 5 -13.37 11.02 5.38
CA TRP A 5 -12.68 9.84 5.92
C TRP A 5 -13.32 8.50 5.50
N TRP A 6 -14.66 8.43 5.42
CA TRP A 6 -15.37 7.18 5.13
C TRP A 6 -15.11 6.68 3.70
N ALA A 7 -14.87 7.59 2.75
CA ALA A 7 -14.59 7.22 1.36
C ALA A 7 -13.24 6.51 1.27
N TRP A 8 -12.25 6.97 2.04
CA TRP A 8 -10.93 6.33 2.16
C TRP A 8 -11.02 4.98 2.85
N ALA A 9 -11.85 4.86 3.90
CA ALA A 9 -12.09 3.58 4.57
C ALA A 9 -12.75 2.56 3.63
N ALA A 10 -13.76 2.98 2.84
CA ALA A 10 -14.40 2.13 1.85
C ALA A 10 -13.43 1.69 0.75
N ALA A 11 -12.60 2.61 0.24
CA ALA A 11 -11.58 2.31 -0.75
C ALA A 11 -10.56 1.30 -0.21
N ALA A 12 -10.11 1.45 1.04
CA ALA A 12 -9.21 0.52 1.71
C ALA A 12 -9.79 -0.91 1.76
N LEU A 13 -11.07 -1.03 2.11
CA LEU A 13 -11.77 -2.32 2.15
C LEU A 13 -11.85 -2.97 0.76
N VAL A 14 -12.28 -2.21 -0.26
CA VAL A 14 -12.38 -2.71 -1.64
C VAL A 14 -11.02 -3.16 -2.16
N LEU A 15 -9.97 -2.37 -1.95
CA LEU A 15 -8.60 -2.72 -2.36
C LEU A 15 -8.10 -3.98 -1.65
N GLY A 16 -8.40 -4.14 -0.36
CA GLY A 16 -8.07 -5.34 0.40
C GLY A 16 -8.79 -6.59 -0.12
N VAL A 17 -10.04 -6.46 -0.54
CA VAL A 17 -10.80 -7.56 -1.18
C VAL A 17 -10.21 -7.91 -2.55
N ILE A 18 -9.82 -6.92 -3.36
CA ILE A 18 -9.22 -7.15 -4.68
C ILE A 18 -7.90 -7.93 -4.57
N GLU A 19 -7.07 -7.65 -3.56
CA GLU A 19 -5.82 -8.37 -3.32
C GLU A 19 -6.03 -9.89 -3.16
N MET A 20 -7.15 -10.32 -2.57
CA MET A 20 -7.46 -11.76 -2.42
C MET A 20 -7.59 -12.49 -3.76
N LEU A 21 -7.90 -11.77 -4.85
CA LEU A 21 -8.02 -12.31 -6.20
C LEU A 21 -6.68 -12.28 -6.97
N ALA A 22 -5.78 -11.35 -6.63
CA ALA A 22 -4.51 -11.14 -7.30
C ALA A 22 -3.38 -10.91 -6.28
N PRO A 23 -2.70 -11.97 -5.81
CA PRO A 23 -1.68 -11.86 -4.77
C PRO A 23 -0.39 -11.24 -5.33
N GLY A 24 -0.20 -9.94 -5.09
CA GLY A 24 0.95 -9.15 -5.55
C GLY A 24 1.47 -8.11 -4.53
N PHE A 25 0.82 -7.98 -3.38
CA PHE A 25 1.03 -6.99 -2.30
C PHE A 25 0.80 -5.52 -2.69
N VAL A 26 0.53 -5.23 -3.96
CA VAL A 26 0.36 -3.86 -4.46
C VAL A 26 -0.99 -3.28 -3.99
N PHE A 27 -2.09 -4.01 -4.15
CA PHE A 27 -3.40 -3.54 -3.69
C PHE A 27 -3.46 -3.49 -2.18
N LEU A 28 -2.77 -4.40 -1.48
CA LEU A 28 -2.61 -4.34 -0.03
C LEU A 28 -1.87 -3.08 0.44
N GLY A 29 -0.78 -2.69 -0.23
CA GLY A 29 -0.07 -1.44 0.06
C GLY A 29 -0.95 -0.21 -0.12
N PHE A 30 -1.76 -0.18 -1.19
CA PHE A 30 -2.75 0.87 -1.38
C PHE A 30 -3.86 0.84 -0.33
N ALA A 31 -4.35 -0.34 0.06
CA ALA A 31 -5.36 -0.50 1.09
C ALA A 31 -4.88 0.05 2.44
N ILE A 32 -3.64 -0.27 2.83
CA ILE A 32 -3.03 0.26 4.05
C ILE A 32 -2.90 1.78 3.97
N GLY A 33 -2.36 2.32 2.88
CA GLY A 33 -2.23 3.77 2.71
C GLY A 33 -3.58 4.48 2.79
N ALA A 34 -4.63 3.94 2.16
CA ALA A 34 -5.98 4.47 2.23
C ALA A 34 -6.56 4.37 3.66
N GLY A 35 -6.30 3.27 4.36
CA GLY A 35 -6.71 3.09 5.77
C GLY A 35 -6.04 4.10 6.70
N VAL A 36 -4.74 4.37 6.53
CA VAL A 36 -4.02 5.38 7.31
C VAL A 36 -4.55 6.78 7.02
N VAL A 37 -4.79 7.13 5.75
CA VAL A 37 -5.42 8.42 5.40
C VAL A 37 -6.82 8.53 6.00
N ALA A 38 -7.62 7.47 5.96
CA ALA A 38 -8.93 7.45 6.60
C ALA A 38 -8.85 7.72 8.11
N LEU A 39 -7.89 7.10 8.80
CA LEU A 39 -7.65 7.31 10.23
C LEU A 39 -7.18 8.73 10.53
N LEU A 40 -6.26 9.28 9.72
CA LEU A 40 -5.79 10.67 9.87
C LEU A 40 -6.94 11.66 9.73
N LEU A 41 -7.82 11.45 8.75
CA LEU A 41 -9.01 12.29 8.53
C LEU A 41 -10.07 12.09 9.63
N LEU A 42 -10.21 10.88 10.18
CA LEU A 42 -11.15 10.57 11.26
C LEU A 42 -10.72 11.19 12.60
N VAL A 43 -9.44 11.06 12.96
CA VAL A 43 -8.88 11.65 14.18
C VAL A 43 -8.86 13.19 14.08
N GLY A 44 -8.65 13.70 12.87
CA GLY A 44 -8.64 15.15 12.61
C GLY A 44 -7.35 15.82 13.07
N GLY A 45 -7.46 17.09 13.45
CA GLY A 45 -6.33 17.92 13.91
C GLY A 45 -5.73 18.82 12.82
N PRO A 46 -4.72 19.65 13.16
CA PRO A 46 -4.19 20.69 12.28
C PRO A 46 -3.65 20.13 10.96
N PHE A 47 -3.00 18.97 11.02
CA PHE A 47 -2.46 18.28 9.85
C PHE A 47 -3.57 17.77 8.92
N ALA A 48 -4.63 17.17 9.47
CA ALA A 48 -5.77 16.71 8.69
C ALA A 48 -6.51 17.88 8.03
N VAL A 49 -6.70 19.00 8.75
CA VAL A 49 -7.29 20.22 8.18
C VAL A 49 -6.45 20.74 7.02
N TRP A 50 -5.13 20.81 7.19
CA TRP A 50 -4.21 21.22 6.13
C TRP A 50 -4.28 20.31 4.89
N MET A 51 -4.34 18.99 5.09
CA MET A 51 -4.54 18.02 4.00
C MET A 51 -5.90 18.18 3.30
N THR A 52 -6.98 18.42 4.04
CA THR A 52 -8.32 18.59 3.43
C THR A 52 -8.44 19.87 2.60
N GLY A 53 -7.66 20.91 2.92
CA GLY A 53 -7.60 22.15 2.15
C GLY A 53 -6.72 22.06 0.89
N ASN A 54 -5.91 21.02 0.75
CA ASN A 54 -5.03 20.83 -0.40
C ASN A 54 -5.09 19.40 -0.94
N LEU A 55 -5.89 19.21 -1.99
CA LEU A 55 -6.12 17.90 -2.60
C LEU A 55 -4.83 17.27 -3.15
N ALA A 56 -3.90 18.07 -3.68
CA ALA A 56 -2.63 17.57 -4.21
C ALA A 56 -1.77 16.98 -3.07
N LEU A 57 -1.68 17.67 -1.94
CA LEU A 57 -0.99 17.18 -0.76
C LEU A 57 -1.60 15.88 -0.23
N LEU A 58 -2.94 15.79 -0.21
CA LEU A 58 -3.64 14.59 0.22
C LEU A 58 -3.20 13.36 -0.60
N PHE A 59 -3.17 13.50 -1.94
CA PHE A 59 -2.71 12.42 -2.82
C PHE A 59 -1.21 12.11 -2.67
N VAL A 60 -0.37 13.11 -2.40
CA VAL A 60 1.07 12.89 -2.12
C VAL A 60 1.25 12.06 -0.85
N VAL A 61 0.55 12.41 0.23
CA VAL A 61 0.60 11.66 1.50
C VAL A 61 0.09 10.24 1.30
N PHE A 62 -1.04 10.07 0.62
CA PHE A 62 -1.56 8.74 0.26
C PHE A 62 -0.54 7.92 -0.52
N ALA A 63 0.02 8.47 -1.60
CA ALA A 63 0.98 7.77 -2.45
C ALA A 63 2.25 7.39 -1.69
N ALA A 64 2.77 8.29 -0.85
CA ALA A 64 3.93 8.02 -0.01
C ALA A 64 3.66 6.90 1.00
N LEU A 65 2.52 6.94 1.71
CA LEU A 65 2.13 5.91 2.66
C LEU A 65 1.93 4.55 1.98
N SER A 66 1.28 4.53 0.82
CA SER A 66 1.08 3.30 0.04
C SER A 66 2.38 2.71 -0.46
N LEU A 67 3.30 3.54 -0.96
CA LEU A 67 4.61 3.08 -1.42
C LEU A 67 5.43 2.50 -0.25
N LEU A 68 5.44 3.18 0.89
CA LEU A 68 6.13 2.71 2.09
C LEU A 68 5.52 1.39 2.60
N ALA A 69 4.19 1.30 2.65
CA ALA A 69 3.49 0.08 3.03
C ALA A 69 3.82 -1.08 2.08
N TRP A 70 3.80 -0.85 0.77
CA TRP A 70 4.17 -1.86 -0.22
C TRP A 70 5.63 -2.33 -0.06
N ILE A 71 6.58 -1.40 0.10
CA ILE A 71 7.99 -1.74 0.34
C ILE A 71 8.14 -2.57 1.62
N ALA A 72 7.48 -2.17 2.71
CA ALA A 72 7.52 -2.89 3.98
C ALA A 72 6.93 -4.30 3.86
N LEU A 73 5.78 -4.44 3.21
CA LEU A 73 5.16 -5.74 2.93
C LEU A 73 6.09 -6.62 2.09
N ARG A 74 6.70 -6.05 1.04
CA ARG A 74 7.63 -6.78 0.17
C ARG A 74 8.93 -7.14 0.90
N ALA A 75 9.39 -6.32 1.83
CA ALA A 75 10.57 -6.62 2.64
C ALA A 75 10.32 -7.73 3.68
N VAL A 76 9.14 -7.74 4.30
CA VAL A 76 8.79 -8.72 5.35
C VAL A 76 8.30 -10.04 4.77
N PHE A 77 7.48 -10.00 3.72
CA PHE A 77 6.83 -11.18 3.13
C PHE A 77 7.42 -11.60 1.78
N GLY A 78 8.25 -10.76 1.14
CA GLY A 78 8.95 -11.12 -0.08
C GLY A 78 9.99 -12.19 0.21
N ARG A 79 9.74 -13.40 -0.29
CA ARG A 79 10.61 -14.57 -0.09
C ARG A 79 12.07 -14.27 -0.51
N PRO A 80 13.07 -14.52 0.36
CA PRO A 80 14.44 -14.70 -0.08
C PRO A 80 14.54 -16.08 -0.75
N GLY A 81 14.72 -16.16 -2.07
CA GLY A 81 14.89 -17.49 -2.67
C GLY A 81 14.63 -17.67 -4.17
N GLN A 82 14.74 -16.64 -4.99
CA GLN A 82 14.93 -16.83 -6.43
C GLN A 82 16.38 -16.53 -6.79
N ALA A 83 17.32 -17.06 -6.00
CA ALA A 83 18.63 -17.32 -6.57
C ALA A 83 18.39 -18.35 -7.70
N PRO A 84 18.70 -18.04 -8.96
CA PRO A 84 18.62 -19.04 -10.02
C PRO A 84 19.49 -20.21 -9.56
N LYS A 85 18.87 -21.39 -9.44
CA LYS A 85 19.57 -22.61 -9.08
C LYS A 85 20.67 -22.78 -10.13
N ARG A 86 21.92 -22.48 -9.77
CA ARG A 86 23.08 -22.63 -10.65
C ARG A 86 23.30 -24.13 -10.76
N PHE A 87 22.77 -24.73 -11.81
CA PHE A 87 23.03 -26.12 -12.12
C PHE A 87 24.46 -26.18 -12.65
N GLU A 88 25.42 -26.55 -11.80
CA GLU A 88 26.81 -26.85 -12.17
C GLU A 88 26.98 -28.33 -12.55
N HIS A 89 25.92 -28.98 -13.07
CA HIS A 89 26.06 -30.32 -13.61
C HIS A 89 26.37 -30.20 -15.09
N ASP A 90 27.64 -30.38 -15.43
CA ASP A 90 28.08 -30.56 -16.81
C ASP A 90 27.49 -31.87 -17.31
N ILE A 91 26.82 -31.83 -18.46
CA ILE A 91 26.07 -32.96 -19.06
C ILE A 91 27.04 -33.94 -19.75
N ASN A 92 28.36 -33.70 -19.62
CA ASN A 92 29.43 -34.39 -20.33
C ASN A 92 30.39 -35.21 -19.43
N GLU A 93 30.05 -35.45 -18.15
CA GLU A 93 30.68 -36.50 -17.31
C GLU A 93 29.79 -37.72 -17.13
#